data_AF-A0A4Q3MYN7-F1
#
_entry.id   AF-A0A4Q3MYN7-F1
#
_cell.length_a   1.000
_cell.length_b   1.000
_cell.length_c   1.000
_cell.angle_alpha   90.00
_cell.angle_beta   90.00
_cell.angle_gamma   90.00
#
_symmetry.space_group_name_H-M   'P 1'
#
loop_
_entity.id
_entity.type
_entity.pdbx_description
1 polymer ?
#
loop_
_entity_poly.entity_id
_entity_poly.type
_entity_poly.pdbx_seq_one_letter_code
_entity_poly.pdbx_strand_id
1 'polypeptide(L)'
;MASDFLFTSESVSEGHPDKVADQVSDAILDAIFKQDPRSRVAAETLCNTGLVVLAGEITTNAHVDYIQVARDTIKRIGYDKQSNDIAQGVDHASDDHLNTGAGDQGLMFGYACDE
;
A
#
# COMPACT_ATOMS: atom_id res chain seq x y z
N MET A 1 -27.80 -31.39 -13.41
CA MET A 1 -28.18 -30.85 -14.73
C MET A 1 -26.90 -30.34 -15.37
N ALA A 2 -26.64 -30.66 -16.64
CA ALA A 2 -25.53 -30.06 -17.37
C ALA A 2 -26.05 -28.81 -18.08
N SER A 3 -25.92 -27.66 -17.40
CA SER A 3 -26.08 -26.35 -18.01
C SER A 3 -24.67 -25.78 -18.18
N ASP A 4 -24.13 -25.89 -19.39
CA ASP A 4 -22.82 -25.33 -19.72
C ASP A 4 -22.87 -23.81 -19.46
N PHE A 5 -21.96 -23.33 -18.61
CA PHE A 5 -21.83 -21.91 -18.29
C PHE A 5 -20.40 -21.46 -18.56
N LEU A 6 -20.24 -20.19 -18.96
CA LEU A 6 -18.94 -19.57 -19.15
C LEU A 6 -18.66 -18.68 -17.93
N PHE A 7 -17.52 -18.92 -17.30
CA PHE A 7 -16.97 -18.07 -16.25
C PHE A 7 -15.65 -17.46 -16.74
N THR A 8 -15.43 -16.19 -16.43
CA THR A 8 -14.23 -15.45 -16.84
C THR A 8 -13.68 -14.71 -15.61
N SER A 9 -12.37 -14.74 -15.47
CA SER A 9 -11.63 -13.89 -14.53
C SER A 9 -10.47 -13.24 -15.27
N GLU A 10 -10.00 -12.10 -14.78
CA GLU A 10 -8.90 -11.34 -15.36
C GLU A 10 -7.84 -11.00 -14.30
N SER A 11 -6.67 -10.57 -14.76
CA SER A 11 -5.56 -10.16 -13.90
C SER A 11 -4.65 -9.20 -14.66
N VAL A 12 -3.92 -8.37 -13.92
CA VAL A 12 -2.98 -7.38 -14.45
C VAL A 12 -1.60 -7.57 -13.83
N SER A 13 -0.54 -7.16 -14.53
CA SER A 13 0.83 -7.29 -14.03
C SER A 13 1.15 -6.28 -12.92
N GLU A 14 2.27 -6.50 -12.21
CA GLU A 14 2.81 -5.57 -11.21
C GLU A 14 3.07 -4.15 -11.74
N GLY A 15 3.22 -3.99 -13.07
CA GLY A 15 3.36 -2.72 -13.76
C GLY A 15 2.05 -2.08 -14.23
N HIS A 16 0.88 -2.60 -13.86
CA HIS A 16 -0.37 -1.86 -14.03
C HIS A 16 -0.37 -0.66 -13.08
N PRO A 17 -0.76 0.57 -13.48
CA PRO A 17 -0.65 1.76 -12.63
C PRO A 17 -1.31 1.58 -11.25
N ASP A 18 -2.47 0.94 -11.20
CA ASP A 18 -3.17 0.63 -9.95
C ASP A 18 -2.38 -0.36 -9.07
N LYS A 19 -1.67 -1.33 -9.68
CA LYS A 19 -0.77 -2.24 -8.95
C LYS A 19 0.58 -1.63 -8.61
N VAL A 20 0.99 -0.53 -9.26
CA VAL A 20 2.09 0.31 -8.77
C VAL A 20 1.63 1.09 -7.54
N ALA A 21 0.41 1.63 -7.54
CA ALA A 21 -0.17 2.33 -6.40
C ALA A 21 -0.30 1.42 -5.16
N ASP A 22 -0.97 0.26 -5.30
CA ASP A 22 -1.08 -0.75 -4.24
C ASP A 22 0.30 -1.06 -3.62
N GLN A 23 1.29 -1.41 -4.46
CA GLN A 23 2.62 -1.79 -3.99
C GLN A 23 3.40 -0.65 -3.32
N VAL A 24 3.19 0.60 -3.72
CA VAL A 24 3.83 1.76 -3.06
C VAL A 24 3.20 1.99 -1.68
N SER A 25 1.87 1.90 -1.56
CA SER A 25 1.17 1.97 -0.28
C SER A 25 1.59 0.84 0.67
N ASP A 26 1.63 -0.41 0.20
CA ASP A 26 2.07 -1.57 0.97
C ASP A 26 3.56 -1.47 1.37
N ALA A 27 4.45 -1.01 0.49
CA ALA A 27 5.86 -0.84 0.82
C ALA A 27 6.09 0.23 1.90
N ILE A 28 5.23 1.24 1.96
CA ILE A 28 5.23 2.27 3.01
C ILE A 28 4.70 1.70 4.32
N LEU A 29 3.60 0.93 4.28
CA LEU A 29 3.07 0.18 5.42
C LEU A 29 4.14 -0.73 6.05
N ASP A 30 4.83 -1.53 5.24
CA ASP A 30 5.94 -2.39 5.67
C ASP A 30 7.10 -1.60 6.28
N ALA A 31 7.52 -0.49 5.65
CA ALA A 31 8.62 0.34 6.13
C ALA A 31 8.31 1.00 7.49
N ILE A 32 7.04 1.32 7.74
CA ILE A 32 6.52 1.83 9.01
C ILE A 32 6.46 0.70 10.06
N PHE A 33 5.75 -0.40 9.77
CA PHE A 33 5.52 -1.51 10.70
C PHE A 33 6.81 -2.21 11.13
N LYS A 34 7.86 -2.18 10.30
CA LYS A 34 9.21 -2.65 10.64
C LYS A 34 9.89 -1.85 11.77
N GLN A 35 9.44 -0.63 12.04
CA GLN A 35 9.98 0.26 13.08
C GLN A 35 9.00 0.43 14.25
N ASP A 36 7.73 0.70 13.95
CA ASP A 36 6.63 0.79 14.91
C ASP A 36 5.48 -0.14 14.49
N PRO A 37 5.47 -1.40 14.99
CA PRO A 37 4.42 -2.38 14.69
C PRO A 37 3.01 -2.04 15.22
N ARG A 38 2.83 -0.89 15.88
CA ARG A 38 1.55 -0.46 16.49
C ARG A 38 0.99 0.82 15.84
N SER A 39 1.66 1.27 14.78
CA SER A 39 1.23 2.38 13.92
C SER A 39 -0.16 2.17 13.35
N ARG A 40 -0.83 3.28 13.04
CA ARG A 40 -2.04 3.30 12.20
C ARG A 40 -1.67 3.92 10.86
N VAL A 41 -1.99 3.23 9.77
CA VAL A 41 -1.58 3.61 8.42
C VAL A 41 -2.78 3.42 7.48
N ALA A 42 -3.26 4.51 6.92
CA ALA A 42 -4.11 4.52 5.73
C ALA A 42 -3.33 5.31 4.67
N ALA A 43 -2.56 4.59 3.83
CA ALA A 43 -1.68 5.18 2.83
C ALA A 43 -2.29 5.03 1.45
N GLU A 44 -2.68 6.14 0.83
CA GLU A 44 -3.34 6.18 -0.48
C GLU A 44 -2.37 6.71 -1.54
N THR A 45 -2.19 5.98 -2.64
CA THR A 45 -1.25 6.34 -3.70
C THR A 45 -1.98 6.63 -5.02
N LEU A 46 -1.72 7.78 -5.64
CA LEU A 46 -2.16 8.12 -7.00
C LEU A 46 -0.96 8.19 -7.93
N CYS A 47 -0.94 7.35 -8.97
CA CYS A 47 0.08 7.34 -10.01
C CYS A 47 -0.43 7.99 -11.31
N ASN A 48 0.39 8.84 -11.93
CA ASN A 48 0.13 9.43 -13.25
C ASN A 48 1.47 9.73 -13.97
N THR A 49 1.42 10.23 -15.21
CA THR A 49 2.58 10.53 -16.06
C THR A 49 3.59 11.43 -15.34
N GLY A 50 4.70 10.84 -14.87
CA GLY A 50 5.77 11.55 -14.18
C GLY A 50 5.44 12.01 -12.75
N LEU A 51 4.29 11.59 -12.19
CA LEU A 51 3.79 12.03 -10.89
C LEU A 51 3.35 10.84 -10.04
N VAL A 52 3.76 10.83 -8.77
CA VAL A 52 3.20 9.98 -7.73
C VAL A 52 2.81 10.89 -6.56
N VAL A 53 1.56 10.76 -6.11
CA VAL A 53 1.05 11.47 -4.94
C VAL A 53 0.75 10.43 -3.87
N LEU A 54 1.38 10.57 -2.71
CA LEU A 54 1.04 9.83 -1.50
C LEU A 54 0.13 10.72 -0.62
N ALA A 55 -0.94 10.15 -0.09
CA ALA A 55 -1.92 10.82 0.76
C ALA A 55 -2.45 9.86 1.84
N GLY A 56 -3.41 10.35 2.65
CA GLY A 56 -4.04 9.60 3.73
C GLY A 56 -3.38 9.81 5.10
N GLU A 57 -3.88 9.08 6.11
CA GLU A 57 -3.60 9.32 7.52
C GLU A 57 -2.61 8.29 8.09
N ILE A 58 -1.48 8.79 8.61
CA ILE A 58 -0.43 7.98 9.24
C ILE A 58 -0.17 8.49 10.66
N THR A 59 -0.28 7.59 11.65
CA THR A 59 0.05 7.83 13.06
C THR A 59 1.08 6.80 13.49
N THR A 60 2.33 7.24 13.73
CA THR A 60 3.47 6.35 13.94
C THR A 60 4.62 7.02 14.72
N ASN A 61 5.53 6.20 15.26
CA ASN A 61 6.87 6.60 15.73
C ASN A 61 7.99 6.19 14.76
N ALA A 62 7.66 5.60 13.61
CA ALA A 62 8.60 5.21 12.58
C ALA A 62 9.15 6.42 11.82
N HIS A 63 10.43 6.39 11.50
CA HIS A 63 11.09 7.39 10.64
C HIS A 63 11.30 6.78 9.25
N VAL A 64 10.42 7.12 8.31
CA VAL A 64 10.42 6.55 6.95
C VAL A 64 10.63 7.64 5.92
N ASP A 65 11.62 7.47 5.04
CA ASP A 65 11.74 8.26 3.82
C ASP A 65 10.77 7.70 2.76
N TYR A 66 9.54 8.21 2.78
CA TYR A 66 8.48 7.79 1.86
C TYR A 66 8.86 7.96 0.39
N ILE A 67 9.69 8.97 0.07
CA ILE A 67 10.11 9.26 -1.30
C ILE A 67 11.13 8.21 -1.77
N GLN A 68 12.07 7.82 -0.91
CA GLN A 68 13.00 6.74 -1.22
C GLN A 68 12.28 5.39 -1.34
N VAL A 69 11.37 5.06 -0.41
CA VAL A 69 10.58 3.80 -0.44
C VAL A 69 9.72 3.71 -1.71
N ALA A 70 9.03 4.78 -2.11
CA ALA A 70 8.26 4.82 -3.34
C ALA A 70 9.17 4.66 -4.58
N ARG A 71 10.29 5.39 -4.65
CA ARG A 71 11.25 5.32 -5.77
C ARG A 71 11.88 3.94 -5.92
N ASP A 72 12.30 3.29 -4.83
CA ASP A 72 12.85 1.93 -4.89
C ASP A 72 11.79 0.89 -5.27
N THR A 73 10.53 1.08 -4.85
CA THR A 73 9.40 0.22 -5.24
C THR A 73 9.09 0.34 -6.73
N ILE A 74 8.98 1.56 -7.24
CA ILE A 74 8.75 1.87 -8.67
C ILE A 74 9.89 1.31 -9.54
N LYS A 75 11.13 1.43 -9.06
CA LYS A 75 12.32 0.87 -9.72
C LYS A 75 12.35 -0.67 -9.68
N ARG A 76 11.92 -1.30 -8.58
CA ARG A 76 11.78 -2.77 -8.46
C ARG A 76 10.78 -3.32 -9.49
N ILE A 77 9.69 -2.60 -9.74
CA ILE A 77 8.66 -2.95 -10.73
C ILE A 77 9.15 -2.76 -12.18
N GLY A 78 10.29 -2.07 -12.38
CA GLY A 78 10.96 -1.94 -13.69
C GLY A 78 10.90 -0.54 -14.32
N TYR A 79 10.37 0.46 -13.63
CA TYR A 79 10.39 1.87 -14.08
C TYR A 79 11.73 2.51 -13.72
N ASP A 80 12.76 2.26 -14.54
CA ASP A 80 14.17 2.49 -14.21
C ASP A 80 14.75 3.87 -14.61
N LYS A 81 13.99 4.69 -15.35
CA LYS A 81 14.44 5.98 -15.91
C LYS A 81 13.74 7.17 -15.27
N GLN A 82 14.28 7.71 -14.18
CA GLN A 82 13.73 8.92 -13.56
C GLN A 82 14.78 9.85 -12.94
N SER A 83 14.41 11.11 -12.78
CA SER A 83 15.27 12.21 -12.30
C SER A 83 15.47 12.20 -10.76
N ASN A 84 16.54 12.88 -10.33
CA ASN A 84 16.94 13.11 -8.94
C ASN A 84 15.94 14.00 -8.16
N ASP A 85 16.24 14.26 -6.88
CA ASP A 85 15.68 15.30 -5.97
C ASP A 85 14.26 14.96 -5.40
N ILE A 86 13.80 15.20 -4.15
CA ILE A 86 14.28 15.79 -2.86
C ILE A 86 13.65 14.96 -1.67
N ALA A 87 14.06 15.12 -0.39
CA ALA A 87 13.44 14.52 0.85
C ALA A 87 13.49 15.53 2.06
N GLN A 88 13.14 15.32 3.35
CA GLN A 88 12.87 14.16 4.24
C GLN A 88 12.20 14.63 5.59
N GLY A 89 11.59 13.77 6.43
CA GLY A 89 11.19 14.07 7.85
C GLY A 89 9.78 13.60 8.30
N VAL A 90 9.33 13.60 9.59
CA VAL A 90 9.93 13.78 10.95
C VAL A 90 8.96 13.28 12.08
N ASP A 91 9.44 13.30 13.34
CA ASP A 91 8.86 13.02 14.71
C ASP A 91 7.35 13.29 15.01
N HIS A 92 6.66 12.73 16.04
CA HIS A 92 6.72 11.51 16.90
C HIS A 92 5.46 11.49 17.84
N ALA A 93 4.83 10.34 18.18
CA ALA A 93 3.80 10.25 19.25
C ALA A 93 3.41 8.81 19.68
N SER A 94 3.21 8.55 20.99
CA SER A 94 2.91 7.21 21.55
C SER A 94 1.88 7.21 22.69
N ASP A 95 0.99 6.21 22.78
CA ASP A 95 0.74 5.41 24.01
C ASP A 95 -0.14 4.15 23.78
N ASP A 96 -0.22 3.26 24.79
CA ASP A 96 -1.11 2.07 24.91
C ASP A 96 -2.56 2.47 25.36
N HIS A 97 -3.60 1.62 25.47
CA HIS A 97 -3.68 0.17 25.65
C HIS A 97 -4.91 -0.47 24.95
N LEU A 98 -5.00 -1.81 24.95
CA LEU A 98 -5.92 -2.59 24.09
C LEU A 98 -7.42 -2.50 24.46
N ASN A 99 -8.23 -1.97 23.55
CA ASN A 99 -9.67 -2.25 23.44
C ASN A 99 -10.14 -2.06 21.97
N THR A 100 -9.64 -2.92 21.07
CA THR A 100 -9.72 -2.71 19.62
C THR A 100 -11.06 -3.14 19.03
N GLY A 101 -11.92 -2.16 18.73
CA GLY A 101 -13.06 -2.33 17.82
C GLY A 101 -12.65 -2.23 16.33
N ALA A 102 -13.61 -2.35 15.43
CA ALA A 102 -13.40 -2.09 14.00
C ALA A 102 -13.03 -0.61 13.74
N GLY A 103 -12.19 -0.35 12.74
CA GLY A 103 -11.78 1.01 12.36
C GLY A 103 -12.87 1.81 11.64
N ASP A 104 -13.70 1.12 10.86
CA ASP A 104 -14.94 1.62 10.25
C ASP A 104 -15.95 0.46 10.14
N GLN A 105 -17.18 0.76 9.73
CA GLN A 105 -18.18 -0.24 9.32
C GLN A 105 -17.72 -0.97 8.03
N GLY A 106 -18.06 -2.24 7.89
CA GLY A 106 -17.67 -3.01 6.70
C GLY A 106 -18.41 -4.33 6.55
N LEU A 107 -18.24 -4.95 5.38
CA LEU A 107 -18.77 -6.26 5.02
C LEU A 107 -17.66 -7.06 4.35
N MET A 108 -17.40 -8.26 4.85
CA MET A 108 -16.30 -9.11 4.40
C MET A 108 -16.82 -10.47 3.98
N PHE A 109 -16.30 -11.00 2.86
CA PHE A 109 -16.60 -12.32 2.34
C PHE A 109 -15.31 -13.14 2.25
N GLY A 110 -15.35 -14.39 2.71
CA GLY A 110 -14.31 -15.39 2.47
C GLY A 110 -14.80 -16.41 1.46
N TYR A 111 -13.91 -16.88 0.58
CA TYR A 111 -14.20 -17.90 -0.43
C TYR A 111 -13.08 -18.94 -0.48
N ALA A 112 -13.46 -20.19 -0.72
CA ALA A 112 -12.57 -21.32 -0.96
C ALA A 112 -13.35 -22.37 -1.79
N CYS A 113 -12.62 -23.14 -2.60
CA CYS A 113 -13.15 -24.26 -3.40
C CYS A 113 -12.13 -25.42 -3.36
N ASP A 114 -12.57 -26.63 -3.73
CA ASP A 114 -11.76 -27.85 -3.83
C ASP A 114 -11.55 -28.34 -5.29
N GLU A 115 -11.71 -27.42 -6.25
CA GLU A 115 -11.39 -27.56 -7.69
C GLU A 115 -9.88 -27.73 -7.98
#